data_AF-A0A538AY53-F1
#
_entry.id   AF-A0A538AY53-F1
#
_cell.length_a   1.000
_cell.length_b   1.000
_cell.length_c   1.000
_cell.angle_alpha   90.00
_cell.angle_beta   90.00
_cell.angle_gamma   90.00
#
_symmetry.space_group_name_H-M   'P 1'
#
loop_
_entity.id
_entity.type
_entity.pdbx_description
1 polymer ?
#
loop_
_entity_poly.entity_id
_entity_poly.type
_entity_poly.pdbx_seq_one_letter_code
_entity_poly.pdbx_strand_id
1 'polypeptide(L)'
;MAQGARRRAAYGSSLGSAHGRRRGIDDDPLVQRDDRSCSFRTGTRCDRHRRSRVAARTYALRVAAVARTNHRNHDICASTACQVFGGYAWTKNGTFQVLESHSSNVAAWSTAGYIMTYRGKPILAEYSSSTGGYTTSGGVPYLAPRPDPWDAEAPLHSWSQTISVSQIQARWPSVGSFVGVGSVRRDGRGDFGGRALSLVIYGSRGAVRVSASSFQYAFGLPSDWFRLLAAGGRFRFTFDMGPGTTNAAVHFLQERLRAAGFFPKTAAMSNYFGPITRDSLARYQRAHHISATGFLGPVTRARLNATS
;
A
#
# COMPACT_ATOMS: atom_id res chain seq x y z
N MET A 1 -0.21 5.40 35.12
CA MET A 1 -0.68 6.80 35.23
C MET A 1 -0.09 7.54 34.04
N ALA A 2 -0.77 8.20 33.11
CA ALA A 2 -2.15 8.60 32.89
C ALA A 2 -2.40 8.52 31.34
N GLN A 3 -3.45 7.85 30.89
CA GLN A 3 -4.65 8.45 30.28
C GLN A 3 -4.42 9.53 29.21
N GLY A 4 -4.77 9.20 27.97
CA GLY A 4 -4.88 10.11 26.83
C GLY A 4 -5.99 9.65 25.88
N ALA A 5 -7.23 9.65 26.37
CA ALA A 5 -8.42 9.39 25.58
C ALA A 5 -8.70 10.56 24.63
N ARG A 6 -8.84 10.31 23.32
CA ARG A 6 -9.60 11.20 22.42
C ARG A 6 -10.44 10.41 21.39
N ARG A 7 -11.74 10.37 21.72
CA ARG A 7 -12.94 10.44 20.87
C ARG A 7 -13.00 9.54 19.64
N ARG A 8 -13.54 8.34 19.86
CA ARG A 8 -14.32 7.61 18.85
C ARG A 8 -15.62 8.39 18.60
N ALA A 9 -15.87 8.76 17.35
CA ALA A 9 -17.23 9.11 16.94
C ALA A 9 -18.08 7.83 17.04
N ALA A 10 -18.94 7.80 18.05
CA ALA A 10 -19.96 6.80 18.19
C ALA A 10 -21.00 7.02 17.08
N TYR A 11 -21.04 6.15 16.08
CA TYR A 11 -22.28 5.90 15.37
C TYR A 11 -23.12 5.00 16.29
N GLY A 12 -23.97 5.65 17.09
CA GLY A 12 -25.04 4.98 17.80
C GLY A 12 -26.08 4.49 16.80
N SER A 13 -26.29 3.18 16.78
CA SER A 13 -27.57 2.60 16.37
C SER A 13 -27.79 1.40 17.28
N SER A 14 -28.79 1.53 18.15
CA SER A 14 -29.29 0.45 18.99
C SER A 14 -29.67 -0.73 18.11
N LEU A 15 -28.86 -1.80 18.15
CA LEU A 15 -29.28 -3.10 17.66
C LEU A 15 -29.90 -3.83 18.83
N GLY A 16 -31.23 -3.75 18.87
CA GLY A 16 -32.05 -4.62 19.71
C GLY A 16 -31.69 -6.09 19.44
N SER A 17 -31.69 -6.84 20.52
CA SER A 17 -31.44 -8.28 20.58
C SER A 17 -32.27 -9.02 19.53
N ALA A 18 -31.62 -9.61 18.54
CA ALA A 18 -32.21 -10.62 17.66
C ALA A 18 -31.28 -11.82 17.65
N HIS A 19 -31.76 -12.92 18.23
CA HIS A 19 -31.08 -14.21 18.32
C HIS A 19 -30.40 -14.60 17.00
N GLY A 20 -29.07 -14.69 17.04
CA GLY A 20 -28.26 -15.19 15.93
C GLY A 20 -28.53 -16.66 15.67
N ARG A 21 -29.32 -16.97 14.64
CA ARG A 21 -29.21 -18.27 13.97
C ARG A 21 -27.90 -18.26 13.17
N ARG A 22 -27.06 -19.27 13.39
CA ARG A 22 -25.89 -19.54 12.53
C ARG A 22 -26.41 -19.75 11.11
N ARG A 23 -26.18 -18.79 10.20
CA ARG A 23 -26.44 -18.99 8.77
C ARG A 23 -25.20 -19.61 8.13
N GLY A 24 -25.39 -20.73 7.44
CA GLY A 24 -24.39 -21.36 6.61
C GLY A 24 -24.02 -20.50 5.42
N ILE A 25 -22.93 -20.85 4.75
CA ILE A 25 -22.39 -20.10 3.61
C ILE A 25 -23.30 -20.17 2.36
N ASP A 26 -24.33 -21.00 2.40
CA ASP A 26 -25.22 -21.34 1.29
C ASP A 26 -26.73 -21.19 1.63
N ASP A 27 -27.11 -20.59 2.76
CA ASP A 27 -28.52 -20.54 3.22
C ASP A 27 -29.29 -19.28 2.74
N ASP A 28 -29.91 -19.31 1.54
CA ASP A 28 -31.07 -18.42 1.22
C ASP A 28 -32.02 -18.91 0.07
N PRO A 29 -33.13 -19.63 0.35
CA PRO A 29 -33.86 -20.42 -0.65
C PRO A 29 -34.86 -19.66 -1.56
N LEU A 30 -34.67 -18.36 -1.88
CA LEU A 30 -35.67 -17.58 -2.63
C LEU A 30 -35.17 -16.91 -3.92
N VAL A 31 -34.52 -17.66 -4.83
CA VAL A 31 -34.33 -17.22 -6.24
C VAL A 31 -34.39 -18.42 -7.21
N GLN A 32 -35.47 -19.20 -7.15
CA GLN A 32 -35.85 -20.08 -8.26
C GLN A 32 -36.82 -19.31 -9.16
N ARG A 33 -36.30 -18.58 -10.15
CA ARG A 33 -36.95 -18.19 -11.42
C ARG A 33 -36.11 -17.10 -12.08
N ASP A 34 -35.13 -17.51 -12.87
CA ASP A 34 -35.04 -17.26 -14.31
C ASP A 34 -33.58 -17.48 -14.76
N ASP A 35 -33.37 -18.61 -15.43
CA ASP A 35 -32.10 -19.31 -15.59
C ASP A 35 -31.67 -19.28 -17.05
N ARG A 36 -30.91 -18.26 -17.51
CA ARG A 36 -30.32 -18.23 -18.88
C ARG A 36 -28.98 -17.52 -19.13
N SER A 37 -28.26 -16.92 -18.16
CA SER A 37 -27.16 -16.00 -18.54
C SER A 37 -25.75 -16.26 -17.99
N CYS A 38 -25.48 -17.36 -17.27
CA CYS A 38 -24.10 -17.65 -16.85
C CYS A 38 -23.62 -19.03 -17.36
N SER A 39 -22.90 -19.07 -18.48
CA SER A 39 -22.19 -20.25 -19.03
C SER A 39 -20.68 -20.13 -18.84
N PHE A 40 -19.99 -21.26 -18.60
CA PHE A 40 -18.56 -21.36 -18.24
C PHE A 40 -17.57 -20.99 -19.37
N ARG A 41 -18.07 -20.53 -20.53
CA ARG A 41 -17.29 -20.45 -21.79
C ARG A 41 -17.02 -19.05 -22.32
N THR A 42 -17.50 -17.98 -21.69
CA THR A 42 -17.25 -16.62 -22.19
C THR A 42 -17.07 -15.69 -21.02
N GLY A 43 -15.87 -15.11 -20.89
CA GLY A 43 -15.36 -14.25 -19.81
C GLY A 43 -16.16 -12.98 -19.55
N THR A 44 -17.44 -13.15 -19.26
CA THR A 44 -18.44 -12.15 -18.93
C THR A 44 -18.38 -11.85 -17.42
N ARG A 45 -19.02 -10.77 -16.97
CA ARG A 45 -19.12 -10.41 -15.54
C ARG A 45 -19.59 -11.57 -14.64
N CYS A 46 -20.39 -12.51 -15.18
CA CYS A 46 -20.79 -13.75 -14.52
C CYS A 46 -19.59 -14.61 -14.05
N ASP A 47 -18.58 -14.80 -14.90
CA ASP A 47 -17.41 -15.64 -14.57
C ASP A 47 -16.55 -14.99 -13.49
N ARG A 48 -16.44 -13.66 -13.51
CA ARG A 48 -15.77 -12.90 -12.43
C ARG A 48 -16.49 -13.14 -11.11
N HIS A 49 -17.82 -12.97 -11.07
CA HIS A 49 -18.60 -13.22 -9.84
C HIS A 49 -18.46 -14.67 -9.37
N ARG A 50 -18.54 -15.66 -10.26
CA ARG A 50 -18.38 -17.08 -9.91
C ARG A 50 -17.02 -17.38 -9.26
N ARG A 51 -15.93 -16.92 -9.88
CA ARG A 51 -14.57 -17.07 -9.32
C ARG A 51 -14.47 -16.41 -7.94
N SER A 52 -15.00 -15.20 -7.78
CA SER A 52 -15.02 -14.51 -6.49
C SER A 52 -15.83 -15.27 -5.43
N ARG A 53 -16.93 -15.93 -5.78
CA ARG A 53 -17.75 -16.71 -4.83
C ARG A 53 -17.04 -17.98 -4.37
N VAL A 54 -16.38 -18.70 -5.28
CA VAL A 54 -15.51 -19.83 -4.93
C VAL A 54 -14.35 -19.38 -4.03
N ALA A 55 -13.72 -18.24 -4.32
CA ALA A 55 -12.65 -17.69 -3.49
C ALA A 55 -13.15 -17.31 -2.09
N ALA A 56 -14.25 -16.57 -1.98
CA ALA A 56 -14.84 -16.18 -0.71
C ALA A 56 -15.22 -17.41 0.16
N ARG A 57 -15.83 -18.44 -0.45
CA ARG A 57 -16.18 -19.70 0.24
C ARG A 57 -14.93 -20.42 0.74
N THR A 58 -13.91 -20.52 -0.11
CA THR A 58 -12.63 -21.16 0.24
C THR A 58 -11.94 -20.42 1.39
N TYR A 59 -11.88 -19.08 1.32
CA TYR A 59 -11.30 -18.24 2.35
C TYR A 59 -12.02 -18.41 3.69
N ALA A 60 -13.35 -18.37 3.68
CA ALA A 60 -14.16 -18.56 4.88
C ALA A 60 -13.91 -19.93 5.54
N LEU A 61 -13.85 -21.01 4.76
CA LEU A 61 -13.54 -22.34 5.28
C LEU A 61 -12.12 -22.40 5.86
N ARG A 62 -11.14 -21.80 5.18
CA ARG A 62 -9.74 -21.76 5.65
C ARG A 62 -9.61 -20.99 6.96
N VAL A 63 -10.20 -19.80 7.05
CA VAL A 63 -10.14 -18.94 8.25
C VAL A 63 -10.92 -19.56 9.40
N ALA A 64 -12.09 -20.15 9.15
CA ALA A 64 -12.87 -20.86 10.17
C ALA A 64 -12.10 -22.04 10.77
N ALA A 65 -11.41 -22.84 9.94
CA ALA A 65 -10.58 -23.93 10.43
C ALA A 65 -9.45 -23.44 11.36
N VAL A 66 -8.80 -22.33 11.00
CA VAL A 66 -7.77 -21.69 11.84
C VAL A 66 -8.37 -21.09 13.11
N ALA A 67 -9.52 -20.45 13.04
CA ALA A 67 -10.21 -19.84 14.17
C ALA A 67 -10.62 -20.88 15.22
N ARG A 68 -11.16 -22.02 14.77
CA ARG A 68 -11.53 -23.15 15.63
C ARG A 68 -10.33 -23.80 16.31
N THR A 69 -9.23 -23.97 15.56
CA THR A 69 -7.96 -24.47 16.12
C THR A 69 -7.43 -23.53 17.21
N ASN A 70 -7.68 -22.22 17.08
CA ASN A 70 -7.26 -21.21 18.04
C ASN A 70 -8.35 -20.87 19.09
N HIS A 71 -9.40 -21.70 19.23
CA HIS A 71 -10.49 -21.52 20.19
C HIS A 71 -11.16 -20.12 20.15
N ARG A 72 -11.30 -19.52 18.97
CA ARG A 72 -11.99 -18.24 18.82
C ARG A 72 -13.51 -18.41 18.89
N ASN A 73 -14.19 -17.40 19.42
CA ASN A 73 -15.65 -17.37 19.56
C ASN A 73 -16.41 -17.10 18.24
N HIS A 74 -15.68 -16.94 17.12
CA HIS A 74 -16.24 -16.69 15.79
C HIS A 74 -15.37 -17.34 14.72
N ASP A 75 -16.01 -17.81 13.65
CA ASP A 75 -15.34 -18.48 12.52
C ASP A 75 -14.69 -17.49 11.53
N ILE A 76 -15.28 -16.29 11.36
CA ILE A 76 -14.81 -15.22 10.47
C ILE A 76 -15.30 -13.85 10.99
N CYS A 77 -14.68 -12.76 10.54
CA CYS A 77 -15.06 -11.39 10.88
C CYS A 77 -15.54 -10.60 9.65
N ALA A 78 -16.36 -9.56 9.85
CA ALA A 78 -16.88 -8.69 8.80
C ALA A 78 -16.11 -7.36 8.74
N SER A 79 -14.79 -7.43 8.55
CA SER A 79 -13.92 -6.25 8.51
C SER A 79 -12.77 -6.45 7.52
N THR A 80 -11.95 -5.42 7.33
CA THR A 80 -10.71 -5.48 6.53
C THR A 80 -9.66 -6.44 7.10
N ALA A 81 -9.85 -6.97 8.32
CA ALA A 81 -9.01 -8.03 8.87
C ALA A 81 -9.41 -9.44 8.35
N CYS A 82 -10.61 -9.58 7.79
CA CYS A 82 -11.08 -10.79 7.14
C CYS A 82 -11.64 -10.43 5.76
N GLN A 83 -12.97 -10.52 5.58
CA GLN A 83 -13.66 -10.10 4.38
C GLN A 83 -14.64 -9.00 4.73
N VAL A 84 -14.66 -7.92 3.95
CA VAL A 84 -15.68 -6.88 4.10
C VAL A 84 -17.04 -7.47 3.71
N PHE A 85 -18.02 -7.38 4.62
CA PHE A 85 -19.40 -7.80 4.40
C PHE A 85 -20.34 -6.70 4.89
N GLY A 86 -21.10 -6.09 3.98
CA GLY A 86 -22.02 -4.99 4.27
C GLY A 86 -23.38 -5.43 4.81
N GLY A 87 -23.62 -6.74 4.92
CA GLY A 87 -24.95 -7.31 5.14
C GLY A 87 -25.71 -7.56 3.84
N TYR A 88 -26.77 -8.38 3.93
CA TYR A 88 -27.67 -8.68 2.80
C TYR A 88 -28.44 -7.43 2.35
N ALA A 89 -28.89 -6.64 3.32
CA ALA A 89 -29.68 -5.45 3.13
C ALA A 89 -29.46 -4.49 4.30
N TRP A 90 -29.85 -3.24 4.11
CA TRP A 90 -29.93 -2.26 5.19
C TRP A 90 -31.32 -1.65 5.24
N THR A 91 -31.73 -1.24 6.44
CA THR A 91 -32.97 -0.50 6.67
C THR A 91 -32.63 0.86 7.24
N LYS A 92 -33.18 1.93 6.67
CA LYS A 92 -33.11 3.28 7.26
C LYS A 92 -34.43 3.99 7.07
N ASN A 93 -34.97 4.53 8.16
CA ASN A 93 -36.26 5.24 8.19
C ASN A 93 -37.41 4.44 7.55
N GLY A 94 -37.45 3.11 7.78
CA GLY A 94 -38.46 2.22 7.20
C GLY A 94 -38.19 1.77 5.76
N THR A 95 -37.22 2.37 5.07
CA THR A 95 -36.83 1.93 3.72
C THR A 95 -35.85 0.77 3.80
N PHE A 96 -36.26 -0.39 3.26
CA PHE A 96 -35.42 -1.57 3.10
C PHE A 96 -34.74 -1.55 1.73
N GLN A 97 -33.41 -1.67 1.71
CA GLN A 97 -32.64 -1.78 0.47
C GLN A 97 -31.71 -2.99 0.52
N VAL A 98 -31.91 -3.89 -0.44
CA VAL A 98 -31.01 -5.02 -0.68
C VAL A 98 -29.68 -4.50 -1.24
N LEU A 99 -28.58 -4.96 -0.65
CA LEU A 99 -27.21 -4.63 -1.06
C LEU A 99 -26.63 -5.65 -2.04
N GLU A 100 -27.15 -6.89 -2.03
CA GLU A 100 -26.70 -7.94 -2.93
C GLU A 100 -27.31 -7.78 -4.33
N SER A 101 -26.50 -8.02 -5.36
CA SER A 101 -26.97 -8.04 -6.74
C SER A 101 -27.45 -9.43 -7.15
N HIS A 102 -28.43 -9.49 -8.06
CA HIS A 102 -28.93 -10.76 -8.61
C HIS A 102 -27.80 -11.61 -9.22
N SER A 103 -26.90 -11.00 -10.01
CA SER A 103 -25.76 -11.71 -10.63
C SER A 103 -24.78 -12.30 -9.60
N SER A 104 -24.62 -11.62 -8.47
CA SER A 104 -23.80 -12.08 -7.34
C SER A 104 -24.41 -13.33 -6.70
N ASN A 105 -25.74 -13.35 -6.56
CA ASN A 105 -26.46 -14.44 -5.90
C ASN A 105 -26.49 -15.67 -6.80
N VAL A 106 -26.83 -15.50 -8.09
CA VAL A 106 -26.72 -16.58 -9.09
C VAL A 106 -25.32 -17.19 -9.13
N ALA A 107 -24.27 -16.38 -9.02
CA ALA A 107 -22.90 -16.87 -8.93
C ALA A 107 -22.63 -17.68 -7.66
N ALA A 108 -23.23 -17.31 -6.52
CA ALA A 108 -23.10 -18.05 -5.26
C ALA A 108 -23.75 -19.44 -5.36
N TRP A 109 -25.00 -19.47 -5.87
CA TRP A 109 -25.78 -20.70 -6.07
C TRP A 109 -25.13 -21.65 -7.08
N SER A 110 -24.78 -21.13 -8.27
CA SER A 110 -24.17 -21.95 -9.33
C SER A 110 -22.77 -22.47 -9.02
N THR A 111 -22.15 -21.98 -7.93
CA THR A 111 -20.84 -22.46 -7.45
C THR A 111 -20.93 -23.10 -6.06
N ALA A 112 -22.12 -23.47 -5.59
CA ALA A 112 -22.30 -24.17 -4.33
C ALA A 112 -21.40 -25.42 -4.26
N GLY A 113 -20.75 -25.63 -3.11
CA GLY A 113 -19.83 -26.74 -2.89
C GLY A 113 -18.44 -26.63 -3.55
N TYR A 114 -18.23 -25.71 -4.50
CA TYR A 114 -16.91 -25.53 -5.11
C TYR A 114 -15.96 -24.75 -4.20
N ILE A 115 -14.75 -25.30 -4.03
CA ILE A 115 -13.65 -24.70 -3.25
C ILE A 115 -12.31 -24.91 -3.97
N MET A 116 -11.32 -24.07 -3.66
CA MET A 116 -9.94 -24.24 -4.11
C MET A 116 -9.12 -24.92 -3.03
N THR A 117 -8.35 -25.94 -3.39
CA THR A 117 -7.53 -26.70 -2.44
C THR A 117 -6.09 -26.80 -2.89
N TYR A 118 -5.19 -26.97 -1.92
CA TYR A 118 -3.79 -27.34 -2.15
C TYR A 118 -3.46 -28.47 -1.19
N ARG A 119 -3.02 -29.62 -1.73
CA ARG A 119 -2.79 -30.86 -0.97
C ARG A 119 -4.00 -31.27 -0.11
N GLY A 120 -5.19 -31.22 -0.71
CA GLY A 120 -6.45 -31.63 -0.07
C GLY A 120 -6.99 -30.68 1.01
N LYS A 121 -6.32 -29.55 1.30
CA LYS A 121 -6.78 -28.56 2.27
C LYS A 121 -7.25 -27.28 1.57
N PRO A 122 -8.32 -26.61 2.04
CA PRO A 122 -8.73 -25.30 1.52
C PRO A 122 -7.55 -24.31 1.55
N ILE A 123 -7.33 -23.58 0.46
CA ILE A 123 -6.26 -22.59 0.39
C ILE A 123 -6.63 -21.30 1.14
N LEU A 124 -5.63 -20.48 1.45
CA LEU A 124 -5.87 -19.07 1.78
C LEU A 124 -6.18 -18.32 0.47
N ALA A 125 -7.46 -18.20 0.13
CA ALA A 125 -7.92 -17.62 -1.13
C ALA A 125 -8.11 -16.09 -1.05
N GLU A 126 -7.01 -15.37 -0.81
CA GLU A 126 -7.01 -13.90 -0.78
C GLU A 126 -7.18 -13.30 -2.18
N TYR A 127 -7.85 -12.15 -2.24
CA TYR A 127 -8.02 -11.38 -3.47
C TYR A 127 -8.04 -9.88 -3.15
N SER A 128 -7.70 -9.05 -4.14
CA SER A 128 -7.69 -7.59 -4.04
C SER A 128 -8.48 -6.95 -5.18
N SER A 129 -8.83 -5.67 -5.02
CA SER A 129 -9.49 -4.87 -6.06
C SER A 129 -8.54 -4.54 -7.23
N SER A 130 -7.25 -4.43 -6.95
CA SER A 130 -6.18 -4.24 -7.91
C SER A 130 -4.88 -4.82 -7.37
N THR A 131 -4.02 -5.29 -8.26
CA THR A 131 -2.68 -5.80 -7.96
C THR A 131 -1.58 -4.79 -8.28
N GLY A 132 -1.88 -3.67 -8.95
CA GLY A 132 -0.88 -2.74 -9.49
C GLY A 132 -0.03 -3.35 -10.61
N GLY A 133 -0.49 -4.43 -11.24
CA GLY A 133 0.20 -5.17 -12.31
C GLY A 133 1.03 -6.38 -11.86
N TYR A 134 1.11 -6.67 -10.55
CA TYR A 134 1.82 -7.86 -10.04
C TYR A 134 1.30 -8.28 -8.65
N THR A 135 1.01 -9.57 -8.48
CA THR A 135 0.54 -10.11 -7.19
C THR A 135 1.68 -10.19 -6.16
N THR A 136 1.34 -10.04 -4.88
CA THR A 136 2.31 -10.21 -3.79
C THR A 136 2.46 -11.67 -3.37
N SER A 137 3.59 -11.98 -2.72
CA SER A 137 3.79 -13.31 -2.12
C SER A 137 2.93 -13.45 -0.87
N GLY A 138 2.14 -14.52 -0.79
CA GLY A 138 1.42 -14.91 0.44
C GLY A 138 2.24 -15.83 1.36
N GLY A 139 3.53 -16.04 1.06
CA GLY A 139 4.43 -16.87 1.89
C GLY A 139 4.21 -18.39 1.77
N VAL A 140 3.38 -18.83 0.83
CA VAL A 140 3.03 -20.24 0.60
C VAL A 140 3.11 -20.58 -0.89
N PRO A 141 3.33 -21.86 -1.28
CA PRO A 141 3.60 -22.22 -2.68
C PRO A 141 2.52 -21.80 -3.68
N TYR A 142 1.25 -21.82 -3.28
CA TYR A 142 0.11 -21.46 -4.12
C TYR A 142 -0.19 -19.95 -4.16
N LEU A 143 0.48 -19.13 -3.32
CA LEU A 143 0.43 -17.66 -3.36
C LEU A 143 1.79 -17.11 -3.78
N ALA A 144 2.30 -17.64 -4.89
CA ALA A 144 3.51 -17.12 -5.50
C ALA A 144 3.21 -15.78 -6.22
N PRO A 145 4.13 -14.82 -6.16
CA PRO A 145 4.00 -13.53 -6.84
C PRO A 145 4.07 -13.73 -8.36
N ARG A 146 3.10 -13.19 -9.11
CA ARG A 146 2.96 -13.33 -10.57
C ARG A 146 2.64 -12.00 -11.25
N PRO A 147 3.08 -11.78 -12.51
CA PRO A 147 2.59 -10.68 -13.32
C PRO A 147 1.07 -10.78 -13.50
N ASP A 148 0.40 -9.64 -13.50
CA ASP A 148 -1.05 -9.53 -13.71
C ASP A 148 -1.33 -8.49 -14.82
N PRO A 149 -1.21 -8.88 -16.10
CA PRO A 149 -1.34 -7.95 -17.22
C PRO A 149 -2.75 -7.37 -17.36
N TRP A 150 -3.77 -8.01 -16.76
CA TRP A 150 -5.16 -7.56 -16.83
C TRP A 150 -5.48 -6.47 -15.80
N ASP A 151 -4.61 -6.22 -14.84
CA ASP A 151 -4.82 -5.18 -13.83
C ASP A 151 -4.77 -3.76 -14.41
N ALA A 152 -4.24 -3.57 -15.62
CA ALA A 152 -4.23 -2.27 -16.29
C ALA A 152 -5.63 -1.64 -16.45
N GLU A 153 -6.69 -2.47 -16.47
CA GLU A 153 -8.08 -2.02 -16.54
C GLU A 153 -8.70 -1.72 -15.16
N ALA A 154 -8.00 -2.02 -14.06
CA ALA A 154 -8.53 -1.82 -12.72
C ALA A 154 -8.62 -0.30 -12.41
N PRO A 155 -9.74 0.19 -11.83
CA PRO A 155 -9.90 1.61 -11.52
C PRO A 155 -8.85 2.19 -10.59
N LEU A 156 -8.21 1.33 -9.78
CA LEU A 156 -7.15 1.69 -8.83
C LEU A 156 -5.76 1.23 -9.28
N HIS A 157 -5.61 0.80 -10.54
CA HIS A 157 -4.31 0.47 -11.11
C HIS A 157 -3.35 1.66 -11.02
N SER A 158 -3.86 2.84 -11.39
CA SER A 158 -3.18 4.11 -11.26
C SER A 158 -3.91 5.02 -10.30
N TRP A 159 -3.18 5.60 -9.35
CA TRP A 159 -3.71 6.54 -8.38
C TRP A 159 -2.65 7.57 -8.00
N SER A 160 -3.09 8.73 -7.53
CA SER A 160 -2.22 9.76 -6.98
C SER A 160 -2.84 10.35 -5.73
N GLN A 161 -2.01 10.62 -4.73
CA GLN A 161 -2.45 11.28 -3.51
C GLN A 161 -1.37 12.26 -3.04
N THR A 162 -1.81 13.46 -2.66
CA THR A 162 -0.93 14.47 -2.06
C THR A 162 -0.87 14.26 -0.55
N ILE A 163 0.34 14.15 -0.01
CA ILE A 163 0.61 14.12 1.44
C ILE A 163 1.35 15.41 1.78
N SER A 164 0.84 16.17 2.74
CA SER A 164 1.50 17.41 3.17
C SER A 164 2.70 17.13 4.09
N VAL A 165 3.64 18.07 4.10
CA VAL A 165 4.76 18.06 5.05
C VAL A 165 4.28 18.01 6.51
N SER A 166 3.21 18.75 6.82
CA SER A 166 2.62 18.76 8.17
C SER A 166 2.07 17.39 8.59
N GLN A 167 1.46 16.64 7.67
CA GLN A 167 1.00 15.27 7.93
C GLN A 167 2.18 14.33 8.23
N ILE A 168 3.29 14.46 7.50
CA ILE A 168 4.51 13.66 7.74
C ILE A 168 5.11 13.99 9.11
N GLN A 169 5.27 15.27 9.42
CA GLN A 169 5.81 15.71 10.71
C GLN A 169 4.94 15.30 11.90
N ALA A 170 3.61 15.40 11.76
CA ALA A 170 2.67 14.97 12.79
C ALA A 170 2.76 13.45 13.03
N ARG A 171 2.98 12.67 11.97
CA ARG A 171 3.09 11.21 12.07
C ARG A 171 4.41 10.74 12.69
N TRP A 172 5.51 11.42 12.38
CA TRP A 172 6.85 11.12 12.88
C TRP A 172 7.52 12.34 13.51
N PRO A 173 7.05 12.80 14.68
CA PRO A 173 7.59 14.01 15.31
C PRO A 173 9.04 13.85 15.77
N SER A 174 9.52 12.62 15.95
CA SER A 174 10.91 12.31 16.35
C SER A 174 11.94 12.79 15.33
N VAL A 175 11.57 12.94 14.05
CA VAL A 175 12.51 13.47 13.04
C VAL A 175 12.61 15.00 13.05
N GLY A 176 11.75 15.71 13.78
CA GLY A 176 11.69 17.17 13.75
C GLY A 176 11.03 17.70 12.47
N SER A 177 11.54 18.81 11.93
CA SER A 177 11.03 19.40 10.68
C SER A 177 11.37 18.49 9.52
N PHE A 178 10.41 18.19 8.64
CA PHE A 178 10.63 17.30 7.51
C PHE A 178 11.67 17.90 6.55
N VAL A 179 12.61 17.06 6.13
CA VAL A 179 13.67 17.39 5.19
C VAL A 179 13.41 16.68 3.88
N GLY A 180 13.04 15.40 3.91
CA GLY A 180 12.70 14.65 2.71
C GLY A 180 12.52 13.16 2.96
N VAL A 181 12.31 12.41 1.88
CA VAL A 181 12.31 10.95 1.90
C VAL A 181 13.50 10.42 1.11
N GLY A 182 14.26 9.51 1.71
CA GLY A 182 15.39 8.83 1.08
C GLY A 182 15.00 7.71 0.12
N SER A 183 16.00 6.92 -0.27
CA SER A 183 15.81 5.77 -1.16
C SER A 183 14.73 4.81 -0.64
N VAL A 184 13.81 4.42 -1.53
CA VAL A 184 12.78 3.42 -1.26
C VAL A 184 13.33 2.04 -1.64
N ARG A 185 13.37 1.11 -0.67
CA ARG A 185 13.68 -0.31 -0.95
C ARG A 185 12.45 -0.96 -1.57
N ARG A 186 12.64 -1.77 -2.59
CA ARG A 186 11.55 -2.41 -3.35
C ARG A 186 11.81 -3.90 -3.56
N ASP A 187 10.78 -4.63 -3.97
CA ASP A 187 10.84 -6.06 -4.24
C ASP A 187 11.32 -6.44 -5.65
N GLY A 188 11.55 -5.45 -6.52
CA GLY A 188 12.17 -5.63 -7.84
C GLY A 188 11.22 -6.07 -8.95
N ARG A 189 9.90 -6.03 -8.75
CA ARG A 189 8.92 -6.62 -9.69
C ARG A 189 8.00 -5.57 -10.31
N GLY A 190 8.00 -5.47 -11.64
CA GLY A 190 7.12 -4.54 -12.36
C GLY A 190 7.55 -3.07 -12.23
N ASP A 191 6.59 -2.17 -12.40
CA ASP A 191 6.84 -0.73 -12.47
C ASP A 191 7.50 -0.15 -11.23
N PHE A 192 8.28 0.93 -11.44
CA PHE A 192 9.05 1.63 -10.40
C PHE A 192 10.10 0.78 -9.68
N GLY A 193 10.38 -0.44 -10.16
CA GLY A 193 11.19 -1.43 -9.45
C GLY A 193 10.39 -2.20 -8.38
N GLY A 194 9.06 -2.16 -8.44
CA GLY A 194 8.11 -2.94 -7.66
C GLY A 194 7.61 -2.32 -6.37
N ARG A 195 6.90 -3.13 -5.56
CA ARG A 195 6.25 -2.68 -4.33
C ARG A 195 7.28 -2.10 -3.37
N ALA A 196 6.95 -0.96 -2.77
CA ALA A 196 7.79 -0.42 -1.73
C ALA A 196 7.78 -1.38 -0.53
N LEU A 197 8.96 -1.67 0.02
CA LEU A 197 9.13 -2.49 1.22
C LEU A 197 9.40 -1.59 2.43
N SER A 198 10.25 -0.59 2.23
CA SER A 198 10.62 0.38 3.27
C SER A 198 11.15 1.66 2.67
N LEU A 199 11.02 2.75 3.41
CA LEU A 199 11.59 4.05 3.07
C LEU A 199 12.18 4.70 4.33
N VAL A 200 13.01 5.71 4.14
CA VAL A 200 13.58 6.48 5.26
C VAL A 200 13.04 7.90 5.19
N ILE A 201 12.39 8.33 6.26
CA ILE A 201 11.92 9.70 6.41
C ILE A 201 12.98 10.48 7.17
N TYR A 202 13.37 11.60 6.60
CA TYR A 202 14.38 12.46 7.15
C TYR A 202 13.78 13.75 7.68
N GLY A 203 14.29 14.20 8.81
CA GLY A 203 14.01 15.50 9.35
C GLY A 203 15.22 16.14 10.00
N SER A 204 15.03 17.35 10.53
CA SER A 204 16.10 18.16 11.11
C SER A 204 16.77 17.55 12.34
N ARG A 205 16.12 16.60 13.02
CA ARG A 205 16.62 15.94 14.23
C ARG A 205 17.08 14.50 13.99
N GLY A 206 16.97 13.99 12.76
CA GLY A 206 17.42 12.64 12.43
C GLY A 206 16.60 11.98 11.34
N ALA A 207 16.54 10.65 11.40
CA ALA A 207 15.90 9.83 10.39
C ALA A 207 15.12 8.69 11.05
N VAL A 208 14.03 8.27 10.40
CA VAL A 208 13.30 7.06 10.79
C VAL A 208 13.09 6.18 9.56
N ARG A 209 13.47 4.90 9.67
CA ARG A 209 13.11 3.89 8.68
C ARG A 209 11.70 3.41 8.99
N VAL A 210 10.83 3.44 7.98
CA VAL A 210 9.44 3.00 8.08
C VAL A 210 9.16 1.91 7.06
N SER A 211 8.33 0.93 7.42
CA SER A 211 7.82 -0.02 6.43
C SER A 211 6.87 0.72 5.49
N ALA A 212 6.84 0.30 4.23
CA ALA A 212 5.92 0.89 3.25
C ALA A 212 4.46 0.66 3.64
N SER A 213 4.14 -0.49 4.25
CA SER A 213 2.81 -0.75 4.80
C SER A 213 2.43 0.24 5.91
N SER A 214 3.34 0.54 6.84
CA SER A 214 3.08 1.54 7.89
C SER A 214 2.87 2.93 7.32
N PHE A 215 3.60 3.28 6.26
CA PHE A 215 3.44 4.55 5.55
C PHE A 215 2.10 4.61 4.80
N GLN A 216 1.75 3.53 4.10
CA GLN A 216 0.46 3.36 3.43
C GLN A 216 -0.69 3.55 4.42
N TYR A 217 -0.69 2.82 5.54
CA TYR A 217 -1.73 2.94 6.56
C TYR A 217 -1.77 4.33 7.20
N ALA A 218 -0.62 4.96 7.43
CA ALA A 218 -0.55 6.30 8.03
C ALA A 218 -1.26 7.37 7.18
N PHE A 219 -1.28 7.21 5.86
CA PHE A 219 -1.86 8.19 4.94
C PHE A 219 -3.04 7.66 4.14
N GLY A 220 -3.54 6.46 4.44
CA GLY A 220 -4.68 5.88 3.74
C GLY A 220 -4.42 5.62 2.25
N LEU A 221 -3.17 5.28 1.89
CA LEU A 221 -2.84 5.01 0.49
C LEU A 221 -3.51 3.71 0.01
N PRO A 222 -3.93 3.63 -1.27
CA PRO A 222 -4.54 2.41 -1.82
C PRO A 222 -3.64 1.17 -1.71
N SER A 223 -2.31 1.33 -1.83
CA SER A 223 -1.36 0.24 -1.68
C SER A 223 0.05 0.73 -1.33
N ASP A 224 0.95 -0.21 -1.05
CA ASP A 224 2.41 0.00 -0.98
C ASP A 224 3.09 0.06 -2.36
N TRP A 225 2.32 -0.03 -3.46
CA TRP A 225 2.80 0.15 -4.82
C TRP A 225 2.76 1.62 -5.22
N PHE A 226 3.77 2.38 -4.78
CA PHE A 226 3.87 3.80 -5.10
C PHE A 226 5.30 4.23 -5.39
N ARG A 227 5.43 5.36 -6.08
CA ARG A 227 6.63 6.21 -6.05
C ARG A 227 6.26 7.54 -5.41
N LEU A 228 7.20 8.14 -4.69
CA LEU A 228 7.01 9.47 -4.14
C LEU A 228 7.45 10.49 -5.17
N LEU A 229 6.56 11.43 -5.45
CA LEU A 229 6.82 12.59 -6.28
C LEU A 229 6.74 13.82 -5.37
N ALA A 230 7.76 14.68 -5.40
CA ALA A 230 7.68 15.94 -4.68
C ALA A 230 6.69 16.87 -5.39
N ALA A 231 5.54 17.12 -4.78
CA ALA A 231 4.57 18.09 -5.29
C ALA A 231 5.03 19.51 -4.90
N GLY A 232 5.48 20.30 -5.88
CA GLY A 232 5.76 21.74 -5.69
C GLY A 232 7.21 22.15 -5.42
N GLY A 233 8.19 21.26 -5.56
CA GLY A 233 9.61 21.68 -5.56
C GLY A 233 10.59 20.53 -5.33
N ARG A 234 11.66 20.52 -6.12
CA ARG A 234 12.83 19.67 -5.88
C ARG A 234 13.46 20.05 -4.53
N PHE A 235 14.14 19.10 -3.86
CA PHE A 235 14.84 19.36 -2.60
C PHE A 235 15.73 20.62 -2.71
N ARG A 236 15.46 21.62 -1.85
CA ARG A 236 16.16 22.90 -1.82
C ARG A 236 17.20 22.89 -0.70
N PHE A 237 18.46 23.08 -1.05
CA PHE A 237 19.56 23.16 -0.09
C PHE A 237 19.54 24.53 0.62
N THR A 238 19.20 24.56 1.90
CA THR A 238 19.04 25.81 2.69
C THR A 238 20.19 26.13 3.65
N PHE A 239 21.10 25.18 3.89
CA PHE A 239 22.26 25.34 4.77
C PHE A 239 23.53 24.75 4.14
N ASP A 240 24.68 25.22 4.60
CA ASP A 240 25.98 24.81 4.07
C ASP A 240 26.41 23.42 4.60
N MET A 241 27.10 22.65 3.78
CA MET A 241 27.53 21.29 4.13
C MET A 241 28.95 20.99 3.66
N GLY A 242 29.73 20.34 4.50
CA GLY A 242 31.10 19.94 4.19
C GLY A 242 31.42 18.52 4.59
N PRO A 243 32.68 18.08 4.36
CA PRO A 243 33.18 16.79 4.83
C PRO A 243 32.85 16.55 6.31
N GLY A 244 32.42 15.33 6.64
CA GLY A 244 32.01 14.99 8.01
C GLY A 244 30.52 15.22 8.30
N THR A 245 29.83 16.04 7.51
CA THR A 245 28.38 16.26 7.66
C THR A 245 27.63 14.94 7.53
N THR A 246 26.75 14.63 8.49
CA THR A 246 25.90 13.44 8.43
C THR A 246 24.43 13.83 8.58
N ASN A 247 23.72 13.95 7.46
CA ASN A 247 22.27 14.19 7.43
C ASN A 247 21.68 13.85 6.05
N ALA A 248 20.36 13.94 5.94
CA ALA A 248 19.62 13.62 4.72
C ALA A 248 19.91 14.53 3.53
N ALA A 249 20.24 15.79 3.77
CA ALA A 249 20.56 16.72 2.70
C ALA A 249 21.81 16.26 1.95
N VAL A 250 22.72 15.51 2.60
CA VAL A 250 23.83 14.86 1.92
C VAL A 250 23.35 13.79 0.94
N HIS A 251 22.37 12.96 1.31
CA HIS A 251 21.80 11.98 0.36
C HIS A 251 21.19 12.67 -0.86
N PHE A 252 20.39 13.72 -0.65
CA PHE A 252 19.83 14.51 -1.74
C PHE A 252 20.90 15.21 -2.60
N LEU A 253 22.01 15.63 -1.99
CA LEU A 253 23.18 16.14 -2.72
C LEU A 253 23.78 15.05 -3.60
N GLN A 254 24.00 13.86 -3.07
CA GLN A 254 24.56 12.73 -3.82
C GLN A 254 23.64 12.28 -4.95
N GLU A 255 22.32 12.28 -4.74
CA GLU A 255 21.31 12.05 -5.80
C GLU A 255 21.43 13.10 -6.90
N ARG A 256 21.48 14.39 -6.52
CA ARG A 256 21.58 15.49 -7.50
C ARG A 256 22.87 15.42 -8.30
N LEU A 257 24.00 15.12 -7.63
CA LEU A 257 25.28 14.94 -8.28
C LEU A 257 25.29 13.72 -9.20
N ARG A 258 24.60 12.62 -8.84
CA ARG A 258 24.48 11.44 -9.73
C ARG A 258 23.64 11.73 -10.95
N ALA A 259 22.50 12.38 -10.77
CA ALA A 259 21.63 12.79 -11.88
C ALA A 259 22.37 13.74 -12.84
N ALA A 260 23.23 14.62 -12.30
CA ALA A 260 24.07 15.51 -13.08
C ALA A 260 25.35 14.84 -13.64
N GLY A 261 25.59 13.54 -13.38
CA GLY A 261 26.72 12.79 -13.92
C GLY A 261 28.05 12.91 -13.15
N PHE A 262 28.07 13.56 -11.99
CA PHE A 262 29.28 13.82 -11.21
C PHE A 262 29.55 12.83 -10.08
N PHE A 263 28.53 12.06 -9.67
CA PHE A 263 28.64 11.02 -8.64
C PHE A 263 28.76 9.63 -9.26
N PRO A 264 29.74 8.78 -8.86
CA PRO A 264 29.93 7.45 -9.45
C PRO A 264 28.67 6.57 -9.36
N LYS A 265 28.30 5.93 -10.48
CA LYS A 265 27.11 5.06 -10.55
C LYS A 265 27.21 3.84 -9.63
N THR A 266 28.42 3.33 -9.42
CA THR A 266 28.74 2.15 -8.59
C THR A 266 28.84 2.46 -7.09
N ALA A 267 29.02 3.72 -6.72
CA ALA A 267 29.11 4.09 -5.30
C ALA A 267 27.73 4.05 -4.64
N ALA A 268 27.65 3.56 -3.42
CA ALA A 268 26.43 3.64 -2.62
C ALA A 268 26.18 5.09 -2.17
N MET A 269 24.93 5.53 -2.20
CA MET A 269 24.53 6.78 -1.56
C MET A 269 24.35 6.56 -0.05
N SER A 270 24.58 7.60 0.73
CA SER A 270 24.47 7.61 2.18
C SER A 270 24.09 9.00 2.68
N ASN A 271 23.91 9.13 3.99
CA ASN A 271 23.74 10.43 4.63
C ASN A 271 25.07 11.08 5.01
N TYR A 272 26.20 10.46 4.67
CA TYR A 272 27.52 10.90 5.09
C TYR A 272 28.24 11.64 3.97
N PHE A 273 28.72 12.84 4.28
CA PHE A 273 29.50 13.66 3.37
C PHE A 273 30.96 13.20 3.44
N GLY A 274 31.22 12.08 2.77
CA GLY A 274 32.55 11.47 2.70
C GLY A 274 33.39 11.96 1.51
N PRO A 275 34.58 11.35 1.31
CA PRO A 275 35.49 11.69 0.22
C PRO A 275 34.82 11.63 -1.17
N ILE A 276 34.01 10.60 -1.42
CA ILE A 276 33.30 10.45 -2.71
C ILE A 276 32.35 11.63 -2.96
N THR A 277 31.64 12.10 -1.94
CA THR A 277 30.73 13.25 -2.06
C THR A 277 31.51 14.53 -2.31
N ARG A 278 32.58 14.76 -1.55
CA ARG A 278 33.47 15.92 -1.70
C ARG A 278 34.03 16.01 -3.11
N ASP A 279 34.60 14.91 -3.62
CA ASP A 279 35.23 14.88 -4.94
C ASP A 279 34.19 15.06 -6.06
N SER A 280 33.02 14.45 -5.90
CA SER A 280 31.91 14.61 -6.84
C SER A 280 31.39 16.04 -6.86
N LEU A 281 31.28 16.70 -5.69
CA LEU A 281 30.88 18.09 -5.60
C LEU A 281 31.94 19.02 -6.19
N ALA A 282 33.23 18.77 -5.94
CA ALA A 282 34.32 19.56 -6.52
C ALA A 282 34.33 19.46 -8.05
N ARG A 283 34.05 18.26 -8.62
CA ARG A 283 33.88 18.09 -10.07
C ARG A 283 32.70 18.88 -10.62
N TYR A 284 31.55 18.81 -9.94
CA TYR A 284 30.36 19.61 -10.30
C TYR A 284 30.66 21.11 -10.26
N GLN A 285 31.33 21.58 -9.22
CA GLN A 285 31.72 22.99 -9.08
C GLN A 285 32.63 23.45 -10.22
N ARG A 286 33.68 22.70 -10.56
CA ARG A 286 34.56 22.99 -11.71
C ARG A 286 33.78 23.12 -13.01
N ALA A 287 32.90 22.15 -13.29
CA ALA A 287 32.10 22.13 -14.52
C ALA A 287 31.08 23.28 -14.61
N HIS A 288 30.77 23.93 -13.49
CA HIS A 288 29.86 25.08 -13.44
C HIS A 288 30.57 26.40 -13.13
N HIS A 289 31.90 26.46 -13.27
CA HIS A 289 32.70 27.66 -13.01
C HIS A 289 32.53 28.22 -11.58
N ILE A 290 32.32 27.33 -10.62
CA ILE A 290 32.30 27.63 -9.18
C ILE A 290 33.61 27.16 -8.58
N SER A 291 34.14 27.87 -7.58
CA SER A 291 35.34 27.44 -6.86
C SER A 291 35.18 26.00 -6.34
N ALA A 292 36.13 25.15 -6.72
CA ALA A 292 36.06 23.69 -6.58
C ALA A 292 36.47 23.19 -5.19
N THR A 293 35.87 23.77 -4.16
CA THR A 293 36.22 23.52 -2.76
C THR A 293 35.80 22.12 -2.29
N GLY A 294 34.85 21.48 -2.99
CA GLY A 294 34.19 20.26 -2.52
C GLY A 294 33.29 20.49 -1.31
N PHE A 295 33.03 21.75 -0.96
CA PHE A 295 32.14 22.19 0.11
C PHE A 295 30.88 22.80 -0.49
N LEU A 296 29.71 22.41 0.03
CA LEU A 296 28.43 22.96 -0.40
C LEU A 296 28.18 24.32 0.29
N GLY A 297 28.80 25.37 -0.24
CA GLY A 297 28.57 26.75 0.18
C GLY A 297 27.42 27.46 -0.56
N PRO A 298 27.12 28.73 -0.24
CA PRO A 298 25.96 29.46 -0.73
C PRO A 298 25.84 29.51 -2.26
N VAL A 299 26.95 29.75 -2.97
CA VAL A 299 26.99 29.80 -4.44
C VAL A 299 26.64 28.44 -5.06
N THR A 300 27.17 27.36 -4.50
CA THR A 300 26.89 26.01 -5.00
C THR A 300 25.45 25.61 -4.71
N ARG A 301 24.90 25.98 -3.55
CA ARG A 301 23.48 25.80 -3.22
C ARG A 301 22.58 26.55 -4.17
N ALA A 302 22.87 27.82 -4.44
CA ALA A 302 22.11 28.62 -5.40
C ALA A 302 22.05 27.92 -6.78
N ARG A 303 23.19 27.43 -7.28
CA ARG A 303 23.24 26.69 -8.56
C ARG A 303 22.44 25.39 -8.54
N LEU A 304 22.62 24.54 -7.52
CA LEU A 304 21.88 23.28 -7.39
C LEU A 304 20.37 23.50 -7.21
N ASN A 305 19.98 24.58 -6.53
CA ASN A 305 18.60 24.98 -6.34
C ASN A 305 17.99 25.60 -7.62
N ALA A 306 18.77 26.28 -8.45
CA ALA A 306 18.33 26.90 -9.70
C ALA A 306 18.18 25.91 -10.86
N THR A 307 18.89 24.78 -10.81
CA THR A 307 18.75 23.70 -11.80
C THR A 307 17.52 22.84 -11.47
N SER A 308 16.42 23.50 -11.07
CA SER A 308 15.20 22.87 -10.55
C SER A 308 14.00 23.02 -11.46
#